data_AF-A0A1C3TJ14-F1
#
_entry.id   AF-A0A1C3TJ14-F1
#
_cell.length_a   1.000
_cell.length_b   1.000
_cell.length_c   1.000
_cell.angle_alpha   90.00
_cell.angle_beta   90.00
_cell.angle_gamma   90.00
#
_symmetry.space_group_name_H-M   'P 1'
#
loop_
_entity.id
_entity.type
_entity.pdbx_description
1 polymer ?
#
loop_
_entity_poly.entity_id
_entity_poly.type
_entity_poly.pdbx_seq_one_letter_code
_entity_poly.pdbx_strand_id
1 'polypeptide(L)'
;MKRRNFCLLSVLAPLGMAAAVPRCAAAARAAPVPDGRPHTFGFAHAQFVLDGQPWQIRSGEMHPLRIPREDWLQRIRMAKAMGLNTIALYLMWNALETQPGVFDLDSGRRDFAAFIRLCAQEGMWVYLRPGPYVCAEWTLGGLPAYLLREPGMRLRDAGDARYMAAVRRYIAAVAPRIAPLMAAAGGPVLMLQIENEYSMFGDDVGYLQALRALWQEPRAATTCRRCAGCWRTVTRSTCTWCTAAATSA
;
A
#
# COMPACT_ATOMS: atom_id res chain seq x y z
N MET A 1 55.42 -30.72 33.26
CA MET A 1 56.17 -31.00 32.02
C MET A 1 56.11 -32.50 31.71
N LYS A 2 55.47 -32.91 30.61
CA LYS A 2 55.84 -34.09 29.80
C LYS A 2 54.91 -34.17 28.56
N ARG A 3 55.49 -33.91 27.39
CA ARG A 3 54.95 -34.21 26.06
C ARG A 3 55.07 -35.71 25.82
N ARG A 4 54.05 -36.34 25.19
CA ARG A 4 54.16 -37.25 24.02
C ARG A 4 53.04 -38.29 23.96
N ASN A 5 52.68 -38.60 22.71
CA ASN A 5 51.99 -39.79 22.19
C ASN A 5 50.47 -39.83 22.31
N PHE A 6 49.79 -39.46 21.21
CA PHE A 6 48.87 -40.38 20.54
C PHE A 6 48.68 -39.91 19.08
N CYS A 7 49.39 -40.58 18.17
CA CYS A 7 49.03 -40.66 16.76
C CYS A 7 48.71 -42.13 16.47
N LEU A 8 47.85 -42.33 15.46
CA LEU A 8 47.51 -43.57 14.76
C LEU A 8 46.21 -44.25 15.20
N LEU A 9 45.14 -43.93 14.45
CA LEU A 9 44.22 -44.94 13.92
C LEU A 9 43.50 -44.40 12.67
N SER A 10 44.07 -44.78 11.53
CA SER A 10 43.39 -45.42 10.39
C SER A 10 42.12 -44.79 9.78
N VAL A 11 42.37 -44.11 8.65
CA VAL A 11 41.67 -44.15 7.35
C VAL A 11 40.48 -45.13 7.22
N LEU A 12 39.32 -44.60 6.82
CA LEU A 12 38.46 -45.12 5.75
C LEU A 12 37.40 -44.06 5.40
N ALA A 13 37.77 -43.11 4.54
CA ALA A 13 36.81 -42.20 3.91
C ALA A 13 36.36 -42.84 2.58
N PRO A 14 35.06 -43.11 2.35
CA PRO A 14 34.62 -43.45 1.01
C PRO A 14 34.76 -42.20 0.14
N LEU A 15 35.60 -42.28 -0.89
CA LEU A 15 35.61 -41.37 -2.03
C LEU A 15 34.27 -41.52 -2.76
N GLY A 16 33.24 -40.86 -2.24
CA GLY A 16 32.03 -40.60 -2.99
C GLY A 16 32.37 -39.61 -4.09
N MET A 17 32.25 -40.01 -5.36
CA MET A 17 32.26 -39.10 -6.50
C MET A 17 31.20 -38.03 -6.25
N ALA A 18 31.63 -36.85 -5.83
CA ALA A 18 30.81 -35.65 -5.86
C ALA A 18 30.62 -35.29 -7.34
N ALA A 19 29.58 -35.86 -7.95
CA ALA A 19 29.07 -35.35 -9.21
C ALA A 19 28.66 -33.90 -8.97
N ALA A 20 29.47 -32.97 -9.48
CA ALA A 20 29.16 -31.56 -9.49
C ALA A 20 27.90 -31.39 -10.34
N VAL A 21 26.74 -31.40 -9.70
CA VAL A 21 25.49 -30.98 -10.34
C VAL A 21 25.74 -29.55 -10.79
N PRO A 22 25.67 -29.23 -12.10
CA PRO A 22 25.81 -27.87 -12.56
C PRO A 22 24.62 -27.11 -11.99
N ARG A 23 24.86 -26.38 -10.90
CA ARG A 23 23.91 -25.45 -10.34
C ARG A 23 23.90 -24.30 -11.32
N CYS A 24 22.99 -24.34 -12.29
CA CYS A 24 22.58 -23.17 -13.03
C CYS A 24 22.08 -22.16 -11.99
N ALA A 25 22.99 -21.35 -11.46
CA ALA A 25 22.66 -20.16 -10.72
C ALA A 25 22.02 -19.23 -11.75
N ALA A 26 20.71 -19.35 -11.94
CA ALA A 26 19.94 -18.28 -12.56
C ALA A 26 20.32 -17.02 -11.78
N ALA A 27 21.00 -16.08 -12.44
CA ALA A 27 21.39 -14.83 -11.81
C ALA A 27 20.12 -14.24 -11.19
N ALA A 28 20.12 -14.09 -9.87
CA ALA A 28 18.97 -13.55 -9.16
C ALA A 28 18.70 -12.16 -9.74
N ARG A 29 17.62 -12.04 -10.51
CA ARG A 29 17.23 -10.79 -11.13
C ARG A 29 16.99 -9.80 -9.99
N ALA A 30 17.64 -8.64 -10.04
CA ALA A 30 17.47 -7.62 -9.01
C ALA A 30 15.96 -7.34 -8.83
N ALA A 31 15.52 -7.26 -7.57
CA ALA A 31 14.12 -7.04 -7.26
C ALA A 31 13.66 -5.71 -7.91
N PRO A 32 12.47 -5.66 -8.54
CA PRO A 32 11.95 -4.42 -9.09
C PRO A 32 11.90 -3.31 -8.04
N VAL A 33 12.34 -2.12 -8.44
CA VAL A 33 12.30 -0.89 -7.64
C VAL A 33 11.56 0.19 -8.44
N PRO A 34 10.96 1.20 -7.78
CA PRO A 34 10.32 2.31 -8.47
C PRO A 34 11.37 3.19 -9.18
N ASP A 35 11.71 2.86 -10.41
CA ASP A 35 12.81 3.47 -11.18
C ASP A 35 12.35 4.62 -12.11
N GLY A 36 11.10 5.07 -11.97
CA GLY A 36 10.49 6.09 -12.82
C GLY A 36 9.83 5.54 -14.08
N ARG A 37 9.99 4.23 -14.39
CA ARG A 37 9.32 3.59 -15.53
C ARG A 37 7.97 3.03 -15.12
N PRO A 38 7.00 2.91 -16.04
CA PRO A 38 5.75 2.22 -15.76
C PRO A 38 5.96 0.76 -15.36
N HIS A 39 5.38 0.35 -14.24
CA HIS A 39 5.35 -1.03 -13.75
C HIS A 39 3.93 -1.59 -13.73
N THR A 40 3.80 -2.90 -13.89
CA THR A 40 2.52 -3.61 -13.81
C THR A 40 2.46 -4.42 -12.53
N PHE A 41 1.60 -3.99 -11.60
CA PHE A 41 1.30 -4.71 -10.37
C PHE A 41 -0.07 -5.40 -10.46
N GLY A 42 -0.17 -6.61 -9.95
CA GLY A 42 -1.41 -7.38 -9.96
C GLY A 42 -1.37 -8.61 -9.06
N PHE A 43 -2.35 -9.48 -9.25
CA PHE A 43 -2.50 -10.72 -8.51
C PHE A 43 -2.77 -11.86 -9.51
N ALA A 44 -1.96 -12.90 -9.46
CA ALA A 44 -2.10 -14.09 -10.30
C ALA A 44 -1.58 -15.32 -9.55
N HIS A 45 -2.22 -16.47 -9.77
CA HIS A 45 -1.83 -17.74 -9.12
C HIS A 45 -1.70 -17.63 -7.59
N ALA A 46 -2.67 -16.97 -6.94
CA ALA A 46 -2.74 -16.76 -5.49
C ALA A 46 -1.56 -15.96 -4.87
N GLN A 47 -0.81 -15.21 -5.68
CA GLN A 47 0.28 -14.35 -5.21
C GLN A 47 0.27 -13.00 -5.92
N PHE A 48 0.90 -12.00 -5.28
CA PHE A 48 1.14 -10.74 -5.95
C PHE A 48 2.20 -10.91 -7.03
N VAL A 49 2.05 -10.14 -8.10
CA VAL A 49 2.93 -10.14 -9.26
C VAL A 49 3.31 -8.71 -9.59
N LEU A 50 4.61 -8.48 -9.79
CA LEU A 50 5.17 -7.21 -10.23
C LEU A 50 6.01 -7.45 -11.48
N ASP A 51 5.63 -6.82 -12.59
CA ASP A 51 6.21 -7.01 -13.93
C ASP A 51 6.29 -8.48 -14.38
N GLY A 52 5.21 -9.21 -14.09
CA GLY A 52 5.09 -10.63 -14.44
C GLY A 52 5.88 -11.57 -13.52
N GLN A 53 6.60 -11.06 -12.51
CA GLN A 53 7.35 -11.86 -11.55
C GLN A 53 6.61 -11.97 -10.21
N PRO A 54 6.68 -13.12 -9.51
CA PRO A 54 6.19 -13.23 -8.14
C PRO A 54 6.77 -12.14 -7.24
N TRP A 55 5.91 -11.49 -6.46
CA TRP A 55 6.29 -10.38 -5.60
C TRP A 55 5.76 -10.60 -4.19
N GLN A 56 6.64 -10.53 -3.20
CA GLN A 56 6.26 -10.55 -1.79
C GLN A 56 6.30 -9.14 -1.23
N ILE A 57 5.16 -8.63 -0.78
CA ILE A 57 5.09 -7.36 -0.07
C ILE A 57 5.52 -7.57 1.39
N ARG A 58 6.56 -6.85 1.79
CA ARG A 58 7.00 -6.72 3.19
C ARG A 58 6.80 -5.26 3.57
N SER A 59 5.64 -4.99 4.17
CA SER A 59 5.17 -3.63 4.41
C SER A 59 5.28 -3.23 5.88
N GLY A 60 5.64 -1.96 6.11
CA GLY A 60 5.48 -1.28 7.39
C GLY A 60 4.59 -0.04 7.22
N GLU A 61 3.75 0.24 8.21
CA GLU A 61 2.82 1.38 8.14
C GLU A 61 3.46 2.65 8.72
N MET A 62 3.38 3.75 7.98
CA MET A 62 4.00 5.02 8.34
C MET A 62 3.14 6.18 7.86
N HIS A 63 2.78 7.08 8.79
CA HIS A 63 1.90 8.22 8.49
C HIS A 63 2.68 9.54 8.60
N PRO A 64 2.91 10.29 7.50
CA PRO A 64 3.69 11.52 7.46
C PRO A 64 3.09 12.59 8.36
N LEU A 65 1.77 12.61 8.55
CA LEU A 65 1.11 13.53 9.48
C LEU A 65 1.51 13.33 10.94
N ARG A 66 2.01 12.15 11.31
CA ARG A 66 2.50 11.82 12.66
C ARG A 66 3.99 12.09 12.86
N ILE A 67 4.73 12.41 11.79
CA ILE A 67 6.19 12.48 11.80
C ILE A 67 6.60 13.88 11.31
N PRO A 68 7.50 14.59 12.01
CA PRO A 68 8.10 15.83 11.48
C PRO A 68 8.67 15.61 10.07
N ARG A 69 8.53 16.60 9.18
CA ARG A 69 8.88 16.42 7.75
C ARG A 69 10.37 16.12 7.57
N GLU A 70 11.20 16.75 8.37
CA GLU A 70 12.64 16.57 8.48
C GLU A 70 13.04 15.12 8.81
N ASP A 71 12.20 14.38 9.53
CA ASP A 71 12.49 13.02 9.97
C ASP A 71 12.03 11.96 8.96
N TRP A 72 11.23 12.31 7.95
CA TRP A 72 10.66 11.33 7.01
C TRP A 72 11.71 10.43 6.36
N LEU A 73 12.79 11.04 5.86
CA LEU A 73 13.87 10.32 5.19
C LEU A 73 14.50 9.28 6.13
N GLN A 74 14.76 9.70 7.37
CA GLN A 74 15.36 8.85 8.39
C GLN A 74 14.45 7.65 8.70
N ARG A 75 13.14 7.87 8.87
CA ARG A 75 12.16 6.79 9.11
C ARG A 75 12.04 5.82 7.93
N ILE A 76 12.00 6.33 6.70
CA ILE A 76 11.95 5.50 5.48
C ILE A 76 13.19 4.61 5.39
N ARG A 77 14.38 5.16 5.66
CA ARG A 77 15.64 4.40 5.66
C ARG A 77 15.68 3.33 6.75
N MET A 78 15.17 3.61 7.94
CA MET A 78 15.04 2.60 9.00
C MET A 78 14.12 1.45 8.58
N ALA A 79 12.96 1.75 8.00
CA ALA A 79 12.05 0.73 7.47
C ALA A 79 12.72 -0.15 6.40
N LYS A 80 13.44 0.47 5.46
CA LYS A 80 14.24 -0.23 4.45
C LYS A 80 15.33 -1.11 5.07
N ALA A 81 16.04 -0.62 6.08
CA ALA A 81 17.09 -1.36 6.79
C ALA A 81 16.55 -2.58 7.54
N MET A 82 15.28 -2.56 7.97
CA MET A 82 14.58 -3.74 8.51
C MET A 82 14.23 -4.80 7.45
N GLY A 83 14.52 -4.55 6.17
CA GLY A 83 14.23 -5.44 5.05
C GLY A 83 12.84 -5.23 4.42
N LEU A 84 12.11 -4.20 4.83
CA LEU A 84 10.85 -3.84 4.20
C LEU A 84 11.10 -3.33 2.77
N ASN A 85 10.13 -3.58 1.88
CA ASN A 85 10.17 -3.10 0.49
C ASN A 85 8.99 -2.19 0.14
N THR A 86 8.01 -2.08 1.04
CA THR A 86 6.80 -1.29 0.86
C THR A 86 6.49 -0.48 2.11
N ILE A 87 6.00 0.74 1.94
CA ILE A 87 5.43 1.55 3.02
C ILE A 87 3.91 1.65 2.82
N ALA A 88 3.14 1.32 3.85
CA ALA A 88 1.71 1.56 3.89
C ALA A 88 1.41 2.93 4.49
N LEU A 89 0.46 3.67 3.91
CA LEU A 89 0.16 5.05 4.27
C LEU A 89 -1.33 5.34 4.21
N TYR A 90 -1.92 5.88 5.29
CA TYR A 90 -3.24 6.54 5.24
C TYR A 90 -3.17 8.01 4.83
N LEU A 91 -4.24 8.49 4.19
CA LEU A 91 -4.51 9.93 4.08
C LEU A 91 -5.65 10.32 5.02
N MET A 92 -5.36 11.21 5.96
CA MET A 92 -6.34 11.70 6.94
C MET A 92 -7.10 12.88 6.32
N TRP A 93 -8.28 12.62 5.76
CA TRP A 93 -9.07 13.62 5.04
C TRP A 93 -9.25 14.92 5.85
N ASN A 94 -9.62 14.84 7.12
CA ASN A 94 -9.80 16.01 7.99
C ASN A 94 -8.55 16.86 8.22
N ALA A 95 -7.36 16.30 8.03
CA ALA A 95 -6.11 17.05 8.11
C ALA A 95 -5.78 17.73 6.77
N LEU A 96 -6.28 17.18 5.66
CA LEU A 96 -6.06 17.69 4.30
C LEU A 96 -7.11 18.73 3.88
N GLU A 97 -8.36 18.58 4.30
CA GLU A 97 -9.44 19.55 4.05
C GLU A 97 -9.62 20.46 5.26
N THR A 98 -8.98 21.64 5.23
CA THR A 98 -8.96 22.59 6.35
C THR A 98 -10.32 23.25 6.61
N GLN A 99 -11.12 23.41 5.56
CA GLN A 99 -12.51 23.87 5.58
C GLN A 99 -13.26 23.17 4.44
N PRO A 100 -14.59 23.04 4.47
CA PRO A 100 -15.35 22.41 3.38
C PRO A 100 -14.97 22.98 2.00
N GLY A 101 -14.34 22.14 1.17
CA GLY A 101 -13.84 22.47 -0.17
C GLY A 101 -12.47 23.12 -0.26
N VAL A 102 -11.80 23.41 0.87
CA VAL A 102 -10.48 24.03 0.93
C VAL A 102 -9.44 23.01 1.35
N PHE A 103 -8.61 22.59 0.40
CA PHE A 103 -7.60 21.55 0.60
C PHE A 103 -6.19 22.12 0.67
N ASP A 104 -5.41 21.60 1.63
CA ASP A 104 -3.98 21.80 1.75
C ASP A 104 -3.28 20.45 1.57
N LEU A 105 -2.65 20.26 0.42
CA LEU A 105 -2.07 18.99 -0.03
C LEU A 105 -0.56 19.08 -0.30
N ASP A 106 0.07 20.21 0.04
CA ASP A 106 1.47 20.50 -0.26
C ASP A 106 2.20 21.27 0.85
N SER A 107 1.53 21.69 1.92
CA SER A 107 2.22 22.30 3.06
C SER A 107 2.76 21.26 4.05
N GLY A 108 3.97 21.50 4.56
CA GLY A 108 4.54 20.81 5.72
C GLY A 108 4.31 19.29 5.70
N ARG A 109 3.63 18.77 6.73
CA ARG A 109 3.35 17.33 6.88
C ARG A 109 2.17 16.81 6.02
N ARG A 110 1.39 17.72 5.42
CA ARG A 110 0.23 17.38 4.57
C ARG A 110 0.63 17.04 3.14
N ASP A 111 1.86 17.38 2.74
CA ASP A 111 2.45 17.03 1.45
C ASP A 111 2.78 15.53 1.34
N PHE A 112 1.74 14.71 1.27
CA PHE A 112 1.85 13.27 1.12
C PHE A 112 2.53 12.89 -0.20
N ALA A 113 2.40 13.73 -1.24
CA ALA A 113 3.02 13.47 -2.53
C ALA A 113 4.55 13.57 -2.46
N ALA A 114 5.10 14.54 -1.70
CA ALA A 114 6.54 14.58 -1.42
C ALA A 114 7.00 13.39 -0.58
N PHE A 115 6.23 12.98 0.43
CA PHE A 115 6.55 11.77 1.21
C PHE A 115 6.61 10.52 0.32
N ILE A 116 5.63 10.31 -0.55
CA ILE A 116 5.60 9.18 -1.49
C ILE A 116 6.78 9.24 -2.47
N ARG A 117 7.14 10.44 -2.98
CA ARG A 117 8.33 10.60 -3.83
C ARG A 117 9.63 10.26 -3.09
N LEU A 118 9.71 10.56 -1.80
CA LEU A 118 10.84 10.20 -0.97
C LEU A 118 10.96 8.67 -0.80
N CYS A 119 9.82 7.96 -0.67
CA CYS A 119 9.82 6.50 -0.72
C CYS A 119 10.42 5.98 -2.04
N ALA A 120 10.04 6.56 -3.19
CA ALA A 120 10.58 6.17 -4.49
C ALA A 120 12.10 6.39 -4.58
N GLN A 121 12.60 7.53 -4.09
CA GLN A 121 14.05 7.83 -4.05
C GLN A 121 14.84 6.80 -3.23
N GLU A 122 14.22 6.28 -2.17
CA GLU A 122 14.80 5.21 -1.35
C GLU A 122 14.49 3.80 -1.89
N GLY A 123 13.91 3.68 -3.10
CA GLY A 123 13.59 2.40 -3.73
C GLY A 123 12.47 1.61 -3.02
N MET A 124 11.61 2.30 -2.27
CA MET A 124 10.49 1.73 -1.53
C MET A 124 9.19 1.90 -2.32
N TRP A 125 8.45 0.81 -2.46
CA TRP A 125 7.09 0.83 -3.00
C TRP A 125 6.10 1.39 -1.97
N VAL A 126 4.89 1.74 -2.42
CA VAL A 126 3.84 2.29 -1.56
C VAL A 126 2.53 1.54 -1.72
N TYR A 127 1.92 1.20 -0.58
CA TYR A 127 0.53 0.80 -0.45
C TYR A 127 -0.27 1.96 0.13
N LEU A 128 -1.03 2.67 -0.72
CA LEU A 128 -1.72 3.89 -0.31
C LEU A 128 -3.16 3.59 0.10
N ARG A 129 -3.61 4.16 1.21
CA ARG A 129 -4.91 3.91 1.83
C ARG A 129 -5.62 5.25 1.98
N PRO A 130 -6.15 5.84 0.90
CA PRO A 130 -6.60 7.23 0.92
C PRO A 130 -7.95 7.46 1.61
N GLY A 131 -8.60 6.42 2.16
CA GLY A 131 -9.89 6.55 2.83
C GLY A 131 -11.08 6.41 1.87
N PRO A 132 -12.22 7.12 2.10
CA PRO A 132 -12.36 8.34 2.90
C PRO A 132 -12.29 8.16 4.43
N TYR A 133 -12.77 7.04 4.96
CA TYR A 133 -12.60 6.66 6.36
C TYR A 133 -11.35 5.78 6.51
N VAL A 134 -10.53 6.06 7.53
CA VAL A 134 -9.26 5.34 7.76
C VAL A 134 -9.13 4.73 9.15
N CYS A 135 -10.05 5.04 10.08
CA CYS A 135 -9.90 4.73 11.50
C CYS A 135 -8.59 5.31 12.06
N ALA A 136 -7.52 4.51 12.03
CA ALA A 136 -6.14 4.87 12.31
C ALA A 136 -5.94 5.50 13.70
N GLU A 137 -6.86 5.29 14.65
CA GLU A 137 -6.89 6.00 15.94
C GLU A 137 -6.75 7.53 15.74
N TRP A 138 -7.38 8.03 14.68
CA TRP A 138 -7.38 9.44 14.32
C TRP A 138 -8.75 10.04 14.63
N THR A 139 -8.80 11.34 14.94
CA THR A 139 -10.06 12.03 15.25
C THR A 139 -11.11 11.78 14.15
N LEU A 140 -12.28 11.27 14.57
CA LEU A 140 -13.39 10.87 13.70
C LEU A 140 -12.97 9.92 12.56
N GLY A 141 -11.96 9.06 12.79
CA GLY A 141 -11.46 8.11 11.80
C GLY A 141 -10.93 8.75 10.52
N GLY A 142 -10.46 10.00 10.60
CA GLY A 142 -10.00 10.79 9.45
C GLY A 142 -11.07 11.60 8.75
N LEU A 143 -12.35 11.46 9.12
CA LEU A 143 -13.43 12.23 8.52
C LEU A 143 -13.47 13.67 9.07
N PRO A 144 -13.77 14.69 8.25
CA PRO A 144 -13.92 16.06 8.74
C PRO A 144 -15.09 16.22 9.71
N ALA A 145 -14.86 16.89 10.84
CA ALA A 145 -15.89 17.10 11.86
C ALA A 145 -17.10 17.91 11.35
N TYR A 146 -16.93 18.73 10.31
CA TYR A 146 -18.03 19.49 9.72
C TYR A 146 -19.14 18.59 9.15
N LEU A 147 -18.85 17.32 8.83
CA LEU A 147 -19.86 16.36 8.38
C LEU A 147 -20.92 16.08 9.46
N LEU A 148 -20.57 16.29 10.73
CA LEU A 148 -21.49 16.13 11.85
C LEU A 148 -22.35 17.39 12.11
N ARG A 149 -22.12 18.49 11.37
CA ARG A 149 -22.84 19.76 11.60
C ARG A 149 -24.32 19.65 11.22
N GLU A 150 -24.61 18.90 10.16
CA GLU A 150 -25.98 18.69 9.72
C GLU A 150 -26.62 17.54 10.49
N PRO A 151 -27.76 17.77 11.18
CA PRO A 151 -28.48 16.71 11.86
C PRO A 151 -28.84 15.56 10.91
N GLY A 152 -28.71 14.33 11.42
CA GLY A 152 -29.11 13.12 10.70
C GLY A 152 -28.22 12.74 9.52
N MET A 153 -27.03 13.31 9.35
CA MET A 153 -26.07 12.83 8.34
C MET A 153 -25.59 11.42 8.68
N ARG A 154 -25.76 10.48 7.75
CA ARG A 154 -25.24 9.11 7.89
C ARG A 154 -23.87 9.02 7.21
N LEU A 155 -22.83 8.83 8.01
CA LEU A 155 -21.47 8.62 7.51
C LEU A 155 -21.29 7.19 7.04
N ARG A 156 -20.42 6.99 6.05
CA ARG A 156 -20.07 5.68 5.48
C ARG A 156 -21.27 4.91 4.92
N ASP A 157 -22.18 5.65 4.30
CA ASP A 157 -23.44 5.14 3.78
C ASP A 157 -23.75 5.75 2.41
N ALA A 158 -24.02 4.89 1.41
CA ALA A 158 -24.33 5.33 0.05
C ALA A 158 -25.64 6.10 -0.07
N GLY A 159 -26.59 5.85 0.83
CA GLY A 159 -27.92 6.47 0.81
C GLY A 159 -27.95 7.88 1.39
N ASP A 160 -26.86 8.40 1.95
CA ASP A 160 -26.76 9.81 2.33
C ASP A 160 -26.03 10.61 1.23
N ALA A 161 -26.81 11.27 0.37
CA ALA A 161 -26.30 12.05 -0.75
C ALA A 161 -25.36 13.18 -0.32
N ARG A 162 -25.52 13.72 0.90
CA ARG A 162 -24.68 14.82 1.41
C ARG A 162 -23.29 14.31 1.77
N TYR A 163 -23.23 13.17 2.47
CA TYR A 163 -21.97 12.49 2.75
C TYR A 163 -21.26 12.09 1.44
N MET A 164 -21.99 11.46 0.50
CA MET A 164 -21.41 11.07 -0.79
C MET A 164 -20.95 12.25 -1.64
N ALA A 165 -21.60 13.41 -1.57
CA ALA A 165 -21.14 14.64 -2.22
C ALA A 165 -19.82 15.15 -1.63
N ALA A 166 -19.67 15.10 -0.30
CA ALA A 166 -18.41 15.45 0.37
C ALA A 166 -17.27 14.48 0.01
N VAL A 167 -17.57 13.17 0.00
CA VAL A 167 -16.61 12.13 -0.42
C VAL A 167 -16.15 12.35 -1.87
N ARG A 168 -17.08 12.64 -2.78
CA ARG A 168 -16.75 12.94 -4.18
C ARG A 168 -15.80 14.13 -4.29
N ARG A 169 -16.06 15.20 -3.53
CA ARG A 169 -15.19 16.39 -3.49
C ARG A 169 -13.79 16.06 -2.97
N TYR A 170 -13.70 15.27 -1.90
CA TYR A 170 -12.41 14.81 -1.37
C TYR A 170 -11.61 14.01 -2.40
N ILE A 171 -12.23 12.99 -3.00
CA ILE A 171 -11.58 12.15 -4.02
C ILE A 171 -11.14 13.00 -5.21
N ALA A 172 -11.98 13.94 -5.67
CA ALA A 172 -11.64 14.86 -6.75
C ALA A 172 -10.43 15.76 -6.43
N ALA A 173 -10.20 16.09 -5.15
CA ALA A 173 -9.04 16.88 -4.73
C ALA A 173 -7.75 16.05 -4.65
N VAL A 174 -7.81 14.83 -4.10
CA VAL A 174 -6.59 14.01 -3.87
C VAL A 174 -6.19 13.15 -5.07
N ALA A 175 -7.15 12.67 -5.87
CA ALA A 175 -6.86 11.74 -6.96
C ALA A 175 -5.90 12.30 -8.02
N PRO A 176 -6.00 13.59 -8.46
CA PRO A 176 -5.03 14.17 -9.40
C PRO A 176 -3.60 14.22 -8.86
N ARG A 177 -3.41 14.30 -7.54
CA ARG A 177 -2.10 14.25 -6.89
C ARG A 177 -1.55 12.82 -6.80
N ILE A 178 -2.43 11.82 -6.70
CA ILE A 178 -2.09 10.39 -6.60
C ILE A 178 -1.82 9.76 -7.98
N ALA A 179 -2.60 10.13 -9.01
CA ALA A 179 -2.51 9.56 -10.35
C ALA A 179 -1.08 9.48 -10.93
N PRO A 180 -0.23 10.54 -10.87
CA PRO A 180 1.15 10.46 -11.37
C PRO A 180 2.09 9.63 -10.48
N LEU A 181 1.66 9.27 -9.26
CA LEU A 181 2.45 8.45 -8.32
C LEU A 181 2.14 6.95 -8.46
N MET A 182 1.17 6.57 -9.28
CA MET A 182 0.84 5.17 -9.54
C MET A 182 1.98 4.46 -10.30
N ALA A 183 2.22 3.20 -9.97
CA ALA A 183 3.22 2.35 -10.62
C ALA A 183 3.07 2.32 -12.15
N ALA A 184 1.84 2.23 -12.65
CA ALA A 184 1.54 2.28 -14.08
C ALA A 184 1.85 3.62 -14.76
N ALA A 185 2.03 4.70 -13.98
CA ALA A 185 2.44 6.03 -14.44
C ALA A 185 3.92 6.34 -14.16
N GLY A 186 4.68 5.37 -13.62
CA GLY A 186 6.10 5.54 -13.27
C GLY A 186 6.37 5.94 -11.82
N GLY A 187 5.35 5.97 -10.96
CA GLY A 187 5.53 6.24 -9.53
C GLY A 187 5.64 4.98 -8.66
N PRO A 188 5.75 5.12 -7.33
CA PRO A 188 5.94 3.99 -6.41
C PRO A 188 4.64 3.36 -5.88
N VAL A 189 3.45 3.92 -6.17
CA VAL A 189 2.19 3.42 -5.58
C VAL A 189 1.72 2.19 -6.35
N LEU A 190 1.79 1.02 -5.70
CA LEU A 190 1.41 -0.27 -6.29
C LEU A 190 -0.11 -0.47 -6.34
N MET A 191 -0.80 -0.08 -5.27
CA MET A 191 -2.24 -0.29 -5.13
C MET A 191 -2.85 0.69 -4.12
N LEU A 192 -4.17 0.85 -4.23
CA LEU A 192 -4.99 1.65 -3.32
C LEU A 192 -5.92 0.77 -2.47
N GLN A 193 -6.02 1.04 -1.17
CA GLN A 193 -7.12 0.56 -0.33
C GLN A 193 -8.23 1.61 -0.28
N ILE A 194 -9.38 1.28 -0.84
CA ILE A 194 -10.56 2.15 -0.75
C ILE A 194 -11.35 1.72 0.49
N GLU A 195 -11.74 2.68 1.33
CA GLU A 195 -12.36 2.41 2.64
C GLU A 195 -11.42 1.70 3.63
N ASN A 196 -11.88 1.48 4.86
CA ASN A 196 -11.18 0.76 5.90
C ASN A 196 -12.14 -0.08 6.78
N GLU A 197 -11.89 -1.39 6.86
CA GLU A 197 -12.59 -2.31 7.77
C GLU A 197 -14.12 -2.20 7.69
N TYR A 198 -14.65 -1.93 6.50
CA TYR A 198 -16.08 -1.70 6.31
C TYR A 198 -16.94 -2.86 6.81
N SER A 199 -16.47 -4.10 6.69
CA SER A 199 -17.17 -5.30 7.16
C SER A 199 -17.44 -5.32 8.66
N MET A 200 -16.71 -4.55 9.46
CA MET A 200 -16.97 -4.41 10.91
C MET A 200 -18.01 -3.32 11.22
N PHE A 201 -18.37 -2.51 10.21
CA PHE A 201 -19.31 -1.41 10.32
C PHE A 201 -20.64 -1.71 9.60
N GLY A 202 -20.58 -2.30 8.42
CA GLY A 202 -21.74 -2.63 7.59
C GLY A 202 -21.38 -3.57 6.45
N ASP A 203 -22.39 -3.92 5.66
CA ASP A 203 -22.32 -4.90 4.57
C ASP A 203 -22.84 -4.36 3.23
N ASP A 204 -23.08 -3.05 3.14
CA ASP A 204 -23.49 -2.39 1.89
C ASP A 204 -22.38 -2.44 0.82
N VAL A 205 -22.48 -3.44 -0.05
CA VAL A 205 -21.62 -3.61 -1.22
C VAL A 205 -21.81 -2.46 -2.21
N GLY A 206 -23.00 -1.88 -2.30
CA GLY A 206 -23.31 -0.74 -3.16
C GLY A 206 -22.50 0.50 -2.80
N TYR A 207 -22.32 0.77 -1.50
CA TYR A 207 -21.42 1.83 -1.03
C TYR A 207 -19.98 1.60 -1.47
N LEU A 208 -19.43 0.39 -1.30
CA LEU A 208 -18.07 0.08 -1.73
C LEU A 208 -17.90 0.20 -3.26
N GLN A 209 -18.92 -0.22 -4.02
CA GLN A 209 -18.95 -0.05 -5.48
C GLN A 209 -19.01 1.42 -5.89
N ALA A 210 -19.81 2.24 -5.19
CA ALA A 210 -19.88 3.68 -5.43
C ALA A 210 -18.54 4.35 -5.17
N LEU A 211 -17.87 4.04 -4.05
CA LEU A 211 -16.51 4.55 -3.78
C LEU A 211 -15.52 4.14 -4.87
N ARG A 212 -15.55 2.85 -5.28
CA ARG A 212 -14.69 2.35 -6.37
C ARG A 212 -14.94 3.13 -7.66
N ALA A 213 -16.19 3.37 -8.02
CA ALA A 213 -16.54 4.12 -9.22
C ALA A 213 -15.97 5.54 -9.17
N LEU A 214 -16.06 6.24 -8.03
CA LEU A 214 -15.48 7.58 -7.86
C LEU A 214 -13.98 7.63 -8.12
N TRP A 215 -13.24 6.62 -7.67
CA TRP A 215 -11.80 6.52 -7.94
C TRP A 215 -11.46 6.19 -9.39
N GLN A 216 -12.38 5.56 -10.13
CA GLN A 216 -12.21 5.21 -11.54
C GLN A 216 -12.68 6.31 -12.50
N GLU A 217 -13.35 7.36 -12.02
CA GLU A 217 -13.88 8.42 -12.87
C GLU A 217 -12.77 9.17 -13.66
N PRO A 218 -12.97 9.52 -14.94
CA PRO A 218 -11.97 10.18 -15.78
C PRO A 218 -11.48 11.55 -15.24
N ARG A 219 -12.29 12.23 -14.42
CA ARG A 219 -11.91 13.48 -13.75
C ARG A 219 -10.93 13.25 -12.58
N ALA A 220 -10.93 12.07 -11.97
CA ALA A 220 -9.92 11.61 -11.02
C ALA A 220 -8.67 11.05 -11.73
N ALA A 221 -8.84 10.54 -12.96
CA ALA A 221 -7.84 9.78 -13.71
C ALA A 221 -7.40 10.43 -15.04
N THR A 222 -7.33 11.76 -15.12
CA THR A 222 -7.15 12.50 -16.40
C THR A 222 -5.85 12.17 -17.15
N THR A 223 -4.93 11.41 -16.54
CA THR A 223 -3.66 10.98 -17.14
C THR A 223 -3.42 9.48 -17.26
N CYS A 224 -4.32 8.56 -16.86
CA CYS A 224 -4.07 7.11 -17.04
C CYS A 224 -5.23 6.33 -17.69
N ARG A 225 -5.38 6.45 -19.02
CA ARG A 225 -6.27 5.56 -19.82
C ARG A 225 -5.79 4.11 -19.92
N ARG A 226 -4.55 3.79 -19.52
CA ARG A 226 -3.98 2.43 -19.55
C ARG A 226 -4.16 1.63 -18.26
N CYS A 227 -4.74 2.21 -17.20
CA CYS A 227 -4.77 1.62 -15.86
C CYS A 227 -5.93 0.65 -15.57
N ALA A 228 -6.63 0.09 -16.57
CA ALA A 228 -7.78 -0.81 -16.32
C ALA A 228 -7.42 -2.05 -15.47
N GLY A 229 -6.16 -2.48 -15.46
CA GLY A 229 -5.65 -3.58 -14.62
C GLY A 229 -5.27 -3.20 -13.18
N CYS A 230 -4.97 -1.93 -12.91
CA CYS A 230 -4.48 -1.46 -11.59
C CYS A 230 -5.61 -1.29 -10.56
N TRP A 231 -6.86 -1.23 -11.03
CA TRP A 231 -8.06 -1.11 -10.20
C TRP A 231 -8.79 -2.45 -9.98
N ARG A 232 -8.07 -3.58 -10.08
CA ARG A 232 -8.61 -4.88 -9.66
C ARG A 232 -8.55 -4.98 -8.14
N THR A 233 -9.68 -4.67 -7.51
CA THR A 233 -9.94 -4.95 -6.10
C THR A 233 -9.81 -6.46 -5.86
N VAL A 234 -9.06 -6.85 -4.84
CA VAL A 234 -9.20 -8.18 -4.21
C VAL A 234 -10.57 -8.18 -3.54
N THR A 235 -11.60 -8.57 -4.28
CA THR A 235 -12.93 -8.80 -3.71
C THR A 235 -12.91 -10.06 -2.85
N ARG A 236 -13.86 -10.19 -1.92
CA ARG A 236 -14.00 -11.28 -0.93
C ARG A 236 -13.75 -12.70 -1.48
N SER A 237 -14.00 -12.94 -2.78
CA SER A 237 -13.72 -14.20 -3.48
C SER A 237 -12.24 -14.54 -3.71
N THR A 238 -11.31 -13.60 -3.51
CA THR A 238 -9.87 -13.77 -3.80
C THR A 238 -8.97 -13.63 -2.58
N CYS A 239 -9.53 -13.28 -1.42
CA CYS A 239 -8.81 -13.21 -0.15
C CYS A 239 -9.16 -14.43 0.71
N THR A 240 -8.34 -15.47 0.67
CA THR A 240 -8.45 -16.68 1.50
C THR A 240 -8.42 -16.38 3.01
N TRP A 241 -7.89 -15.22 3.40
CA TRP A 241 -7.87 -14.75 4.79
C TRP A 241 -9.24 -14.29 5.32
N CYS A 242 -10.12 -13.73 4.48
CA CYS A 242 -11.47 -13.35 4.90
C CYS A 242 -12.42 -14.55 5.00
N THR A 243 -12.14 -15.65 4.29
CA THR A 243 -12.96 -16.86 4.32
C THR A 243 -12.73 -17.69 5.58
N ALA A 244 -11.52 -17.66 6.15
CA ALA A 244 -11.16 -18.44 7.34
C ALA A 244 -11.88 -17.97 8.62
N ALA A 245 -12.29 -16.69 8.68
CA ALA A 245 -13.02 -16.15 9.83
C ALA A 245 -14.54 -16.42 9.82
N ALA A 246 -15.08 -17.01 8.74
CA ALA A 246 -16.52 -17.26 8.58
C ALA A 246 -16.92 -18.73 8.78
N THR A 247 -15.97 -19.63 9.04
CA THR A 247 -16.22 -21.08 9.24
C THR A 247 -15.91 -21.57 10.65
N SER A 248 -15.72 -20.67 11.62
CA SER A 248 -15.68 -21.01 13.04
C SER A 248 -16.79 -20.29 13.80
N ALA A 249 -18.02 -20.68 13.49
CA ALA A 249 -19.21 -20.57 14.33
C ALA A 249 -20.19 -21.68 13.92
#